data_AF-A0A6V8NRM3-F1
#
_entry.id   AF-A0A6V8NRM3-F1
#
_cell.length_a   1.000
_cell.length_b   1.000
_cell.length_c   1.000
_cell.angle_alpha   90.00
_cell.angle_beta   90.00
_cell.angle_gamma   90.00
#
_symmetry.space_group_name_H-M   'P 1'
#
loop_
_entity.id
_entity.type
_entity.pdbx_description
1 polymer ?
#
loop_
_entity_poly.entity_id
_entity_poly.type
_entity_poly.pdbx_seq_one_letter_code
_entity_poly.pdbx_strand_id
1 'polypeptide(L)'
;GNALLRACQDVKDQVFSLLSRAWGVDKEDLYLEDGQVICFTNPALRVELKSVVINGVRMPDGRLEGGPIMGRGMFVPPDVTGVDPETGQGDKPVVHFTTGAQAVEVEVDVETGVVKVLRGAAAFDVGKAINPLLVKRQMEGGLVQGLSSPLLEDLKFDPAGRALNPSFTDYKIATSLDAPSHIETVVVEVPEKDGPFGARGIGEHPMVPTAAAIANAVYDALGIRLRKLPLSPENVFKAMREKRG
;
A
#
# COMPACT_ATOMS: atom_id res chain seq x y z
N GLY A 1 -0.59 5.17 -9.97
CA GLY A 1 -1.89 4.96 -10.64
C GLY A 1 -2.31 6.11 -11.53
N ASN A 2 -2.40 7.35 -11.02
CA ASN A 2 -2.96 8.48 -11.80
C ASN A 2 -2.26 8.79 -13.13
N ALA A 3 -0.92 8.71 -13.18
CA ALA A 3 -0.21 8.90 -14.45
C ALA A 3 -0.63 7.87 -15.50
N LEU A 4 -0.81 6.60 -15.11
CA LEU A 4 -1.32 5.56 -16.00
C LEU A 4 -2.78 5.81 -16.40
N LEU A 5 -3.64 6.21 -15.46
CA LEU A 5 -5.03 6.55 -15.75
C LEU A 5 -5.12 7.68 -16.81
N ARG A 6 -4.30 8.72 -16.68
CA ARG A 6 -4.21 9.81 -17.66
C ARG A 6 -3.71 9.32 -19.02
N ALA A 7 -2.70 8.45 -19.04
CA ALA A 7 -2.22 7.85 -20.29
C ALA A 7 -3.29 7.01 -20.98
N CYS A 8 -4.06 6.21 -20.23
CA CYS A 8 -5.17 5.42 -20.76
C CYS A 8 -6.31 6.32 -21.27
N GLN A 9 -6.61 7.42 -20.58
CA GLN A 9 -7.62 8.38 -21.02
C GLN A 9 -7.20 9.07 -22.32
N ASP A 10 -5.93 9.46 -22.45
CA ASP A 10 -5.36 10.01 -23.69
C ASP A 10 -5.49 9.02 -24.87
N VAL A 11 -5.16 7.73 -24.65
CA VAL A 11 -5.41 6.68 -25.66
C VAL A 11 -6.88 6.62 -26.05
N LYS A 12 -7.79 6.57 -25.07
CA LYS A 12 -9.24 6.50 -25.30
C LYS A 12 -9.72 7.71 -26.11
N ASP A 13 -9.23 8.89 -25.79
CA ASP A 13 -9.59 10.13 -26.47
C ASP A 13 -9.13 10.14 -27.92
N GLN A 14 -7.92 9.66 -28.21
CA GLN A 14 -7.39 9.53 -29.57
C GLN A 14 -8.22 8.54 -30.41
N VAL A 15 -8.52 7.36 -29.85
CA VAL A 15 -9.33 6.33 -30.51
C VAL A 15 -10.74 6.86 -30.81
N PHE A 16 -11.40 7.45 -29.81
CA PHE A 16 -12.79 7.90 -29.95
C PHE A 16 -12.88 9.07 -30.94
N SER A 17 -11.92 9.99 -30.92
CA SER A 17 -11.87 11.09 -31.90
C SER A 17 -11.69 10.57 -33.32
N LEU A 18 -10.86 9.53 -33.53
CA LEU A 18 -10.67 8.91 -34.84
C LEU A 18 -11.97 8.24 -35.34
N LEU A 19 -12.62 7.45 -34.49
CA LEU A 19 -13.84 6.73 -34.84
C LEU A 19 -15.05 7.65 -35.02
N SER A 20 -15.17 8.70 -34.21
CA SER A 20 -16.18 9.76 -34.38
C SER A 20 -16.12 10.35 -35.79
N ARG A 21 -14.92 10.71 -36.29
CA ARG A 21 -14.76 11.21 -37.66
C ARG A 21 -15.03 10.14 -38.72
N ALA A 22 -14.59 8.90 -38.48
CA ALA A 22 -14.77 7.81 -39.44
C ALA A 22 -16.24 7.39 -39.60
N TRP A 23 -17.02 7.47 -38.53
CA TRP A 23 -18.42 7.02 -38.48
C TRP A 23 -19.44 8.16 -38.56
N GLY A 24 -19.01 9.41 -38.40
CA GLY A 24 -19.90 10.57 -38.39
C GLY A 24 -20.84 10.60 -37.18
N VAL A 25 -20.33 10.18 -36.01
CA VAL A 25 -21.06 10.16 -34.73
C VAL A 25 -20.34 11.00 -33.68
N ASP A 26 -21.03 11.42 -32.64
CA ASP A 26 -20.41 12.17 -31.55
C ASP A 26 -19.48 11.28 -30.72
N LYS A 27 -18.42 11.87 -30.14
CA LYS A 27 -17.43 11.13 -29.36
C LYS A 27 -18.04 10.57 -28.08
N GLU A 28 -18.98 11.31 -27.52
CA GLU A 28 -19.77 11.00 -26.33
C GLU A 28 -20.68 9.78 -26.57
N ASP A 29 -20.99 9.48 -27.83
CA ASP A 29 -21.78 8.30 -28.22
C ASP A 29 -20.98 7.01 -28.21
N LEU A 30 -19.66 7.09 -28.03
CA LEU A 30 -18.75 5.95 -28.05
C LEU A 30 -18.43 5.46 -26.63
N TYR A 31 -18.37 4.14 -26.46
CA TYR A 31 -17.90 3.49 -25.24
C TYR A 31 -17.02 2.29 -25.56
N LEU A 32 -16.21 1.88 -24.58
CA LEU A 32 -15.31 0.74 -24.69
C LEU A 32 -15.83 -0.38 -23.78
N GLU A 33 -16.08 -1.55 -24.35
CA GLU A 33 -16.55 -2.75 -23.64
C GLU A 33 -15.90 -3.98 -24.27
N ASP A 34 -15.37 -4.88 -23.44
CA ASP A 34 -14.76 -6.15 -23.87
C ASP A 34 -13.74 -6.04 -25.03
N GLY A 35 -12.96 -4.95 -25.04
CA GLY A 35 -11.95 -4.70 -26.07
C GLY A 35 -12.51 -4.16 -27.40
N GLN A 36 -13.79 -3.81 -27.44
CA GLN A 36 -14.46 -3.21 -28.59
C GLN A 36 -14.88 -1.77 -28.29
N VAL A 37 -14.76 -0.89 -29.30
CA VAL A 37 -15.41 0.42 -29.28
C VAL A 37 -16.77 0.28 -29.94
N ILE A 38 -17.82 0.74 -29.28
CA ILE A 38 -19.22 0.61 -29.71
C ILE A 38 -19.88 1.99 -29.64
N CYS A 39 -20.70 2.30 -30.62
CA CYS A 39 -21.59 3.47 -30.59
C CYS A 39 -22.93 3.08 -29.96
N PHE A 40 -23.34 3.73 -28.86
CA PHE A 40 -24.59 3.37 -28.20
C PHE A 40 -25.84 3.79 -28.98
N THR A 41 -25.76 4.88 -29.76
CA THR A 41 -26.86 5.35 -30.63
C THR A 41 -27.03 4.48 -31.88
N ASN A 42 -25.99 3.75 -32.28
CA ASN A 42 -26.04 2.76 -33.36
C ASN A 42 -25.10 1.57 -33.08
N PRO A 43 -25.58 0.51 -32.41
CA PRO A 43 -24.76 -0.65 -32.04
C PRO A 43 -24.15 -1.45 -33.21
N ALA A 44 -24.61 -1.22 -34.44
CA ALA A 44 -23.98 -1.79 -35.63
C ALA A 44 -22.59 -1.17 -35.91
N LEU A 45 -22.36 0.05 -35.43
CA LEU A 45 -21.05 0.70 -35.44
C LEU A 45 -20.25 0.21 -34.24
N ARG A 46 -19.47 -0.83 -34.49
CA ARG A 46 -18.54 -1.39 -33.52
C ARG A 46 -17.25 -1.85 -34.18
N VAL A 47 -16.15 -1.80 -33.44
CA VAL A 47 -14.85 -2.26 -33.93
C VAL A 47 -13.96 -2.76 -32.81
N GLU A 48 -13.20 -3.81 -33.08
CA GLU A 48 -12.15 -4.30 -32.21
C GLU A 48 -11.05 -3.25 -32.03
N LEU A 49 -10.76 -2.86 -30.78
CA LEU A 49 -9.74 -1.86 -30.47
C LEU A 49 -8.38 -2.21 -31.10
N LYS A 50 -7.99 -3.49 -31.03
CA LYS A 50 -6.73 -4.00 -31.64
C LYS A 50 -6.62 -3.74 -33.15
N SER A 51 -7.74 -3.62 -33.86
CA SER A 51 -7.73 -3.42 -35.31
C SER A 51 -7.46 -1.97 -35.71
N VAL A 52 -7.71 -1.02 -34.82
CA VAL A 52 -7.61 0.43 -35.12
C VAL A 52 -6.36 1.07 -34.54
N VAL A 53 -5.83 0.56 -33.41
CA VAL A 53 -4.74 1.21 -32.66
C VAL A 53 -3.40 1.25 -33.40
N ILE A 54 -3.13 0.28 -34.29
CA ILE A 54 -1.88 0.23 -35.08
C ILE A 54 -2.07 0.78 -36.49
N ASN A 55 -3.10 0.30 -37.20
CA ASN A 55 -3.26 0.52 -38.63
C ASN A 55 -4.16 1.72 -38.98
N GLY A 56 -4.74 2.38 -37.98
CA GLY A 56 -5.74 3.42 -38.19
C GLY A 56 -7.07 2.86 -38.71
N VAL A 57 -7.91 3.74 -39.25
CA VAL A 57 -9.24 3.43 -39.76
C VAL A 57 -9.40 3.98 -41.18
N ARG A 58 -10.17 3.27 -42.01
CA ARG A 58 -10.55 3.76 -43.34
C ARG A 58 -11.69 4.76 -43.21
N MET A 59 -11.47 5.97 -43.70
CA MET A 59 -12.44 7.05 -43.72
C MET A 59 -13.47 6.86 -44.85
N PRO A 60 -14.62 7.56 -44.81
CA PRO A 60 -15.65 7.47 -45.86
C PRO A 60 -15.14 7.84 -47.26
N ASP A 61 -14.13 8.71 -47.35
CA ASP A 61 -13.46 9.11 -48.60
C ASP A 61 -12.44 8.06 -49.11
N GLY A 62 -12.29 6.93 -48.40
CA GLY A 62 -11.40 5.82 -48.74
C GLY A 62 -9.97 5.96 -48.21
N ARG A 63 -9.59 7.11 -47.63
CA ARG A 63 -8.26 7.36 -47.07
C ARG A 63 -8.07 6.60 -45.76
N LEU A 64 -6.83 6.22 -45.42
CA LEU A 64 -6.49 5.71 -44.08
C LEU A 64 -6.08 6.88 -43.19
N GLU A 65 -6.60 6.91 -41.96
CA GLU A 65 -6.26 7.92 -40.96
C GLU A 65 -5.99 7.27 -39.59
N GLY A 66 -5.04 7.85 -38.84
CA GLY A 66 -4.67 7.39 -37.49
C GLY A 66 -3.47 6.42 -37.47
N GLY A 67 -3.23 5.86 -36.27
CA GLY A 67 -2.12 4.95 -35.97
C GLY A 67 -0.72 5.60 -35.92
N PRO A 68 0.27 4.94 -35.30
CA PRO A 68 0.13 4.14 -34.08
C PRO A 68 -0.31 5.02 -32.91
N ILE A 69 -1.31 4.57 -32.14
CA ILE A 69 -1.83 5.34 -31.00
C ILE A 69 -0.87 5.22 -29.81
N MET A 70 -0.47 6.36 -29.26
CA MET A 70 0.45 6.46 -28.12
C MET A 70 -0.16 7.32 -27.03
N GLY A 71 -0.34 6.72 -25.85
CA GLY A 71 -0.83 7.44 -24.67
C GLY A 71 0.29 8.04 -23.85
N ARG A 72 0.11 9.29 -23.42
CA ARG A 72 1.00 9.93 -22.44
C ARG A 72 0.21 10.39 -21.23
N GLY A 73 0.76 10.14 -20.04
CA GLY A 73 0.17 10.60 -18.80
C GLY A 73 1.24 10.98 -17.79
N MET A 74 0.98 12.06 -17.06
CA MET A 74 1.84 12.57 -16.00
C MET A 74 0.96 12.98 -14.83
N PHE A 75 1.43 12.73 -13.61
CA PHE A 75 0.75 13.17 -12.41
C PHE A 75 1.77 13.61 -11.37
N VAL A 76 1.54 14.80 -10.83
CA VAL A 76 2.17 15.31 -9.63
C VAL A 76 1.02 15.72 -8.70
N PRO A 77 1.06 15.39 -7.40
CA PRO A 77 0.09 15.89 -6.44
C PRO A 77 -0.01 17.42 -6.52
N PRO A 78 -1.20 18.00 -6.79
CA PRO A 78 -1.29 19.42 -7.14
C PRO A 78 -1.04 20.37 -5.95
N ASP A 79 -1.38 19.93 -4.74
CA ASP A 79 -1.43 20.82 -3.57
C ASP A 79 -0.38 20.49 -2.51
N VAL A 80 0.60 19.63 -2.81
CA VAL A 80 1.65 19.29 -1.84
C VAL A 80 2.66 20.42 -1.79
N THR A 81 2.84 20.98 -0.61
CA THR A 81 3.78 22.07 -0.34
C THR A 81 5.00 21.55 0.42
N GLY A 82 6.14 22.21 0.24
CA GLY A 82 7.30 21.96 1.11
C GLY A 82 7.00 22.33 2.56
N VAL A 83 7.89 21.91 3.45
CA VAL A 83 7.94 22.40 4.83
C VAL A 83 8.99 23.49 4.97
N ASP A 84 8.75 24.44 5.86
CA ASP A 84 9.75 25.40 6.33
C ASP A 84 10.91 24.62 7.01
N PRO A 85 12.18 24.80 6.59
CA PRO A 85 13.30 24.01 7.11
C PRO A 85 13.63 24.24 8.59
N GLU A 86 13.30 25.41 9.15
CA GLU A 86 13.63 25.77 10.54
C GLU A 86 12.55 25.27 11.51
N THR A 87 11.29 25.32 11.10
CA THR A 87 10.14 24.99 11.95
C THR A 87 9.53 23.63 11.66
N GLY A 88 9.79 23.06 10.48
CA GLY A 88 9.17 21.84 9.99
C GLY A 88 7.69 21.99 9.62
N GLN A 89 7.16 23.22 9.54
CA GLN A 89 5.74 23.48 9.30
C GLN A 89 5.44 23.64 7.81
N GLY A 90 4.28 23.15 7.37
CA GLY A 90 3.76 23.34 6.02
C GLY A 90 2.27 23.01 5.99
N ASP A 91 1.53 23.66 5.09
CA ASP A 91 0.07 23.53 5.02
C ASP A 91 -0.36 22.12 4.58
N LYS A 92 0.36 21.52 3.61
CA LYS A 92 0.11 20.16 3.12
C LYS A 92 1.42 19.47 2.71
N PRO A 93 2.23 18.99 3.67
CA PRO A 93 3.55 18.41 3.40
C PRO A 93 3.51 16.99 2.84
N VAL A 94 2.35 16.33 2.89
CA VAL A 94 2.14 14.95 2.43
C VAL A 94 0.97 14.88 1.46
N VAL A 95 0.99 13.86 0.62
CA VAL A 95 -0.06 13.65 -0.40
C VAL A 95 -1.41 13.34 0.27
N HIS A 96 -1.41 12.42 1.24
CA HIS A 96 -2.58 11.98 1.98
C HIS A 96 -2.14 11.39 3.33
N PHE A 97 -3.10 11.30 4.26
CA PHE A 97 -2.96 10.54 5.49
C PHE A 97 -3.67 9.21 5.36
N THR A 98 -2.94 8.11 5.56
CA THR A 98 -3.52 6.79 5.74
C THR A 98 -3.64 6.55 7.23
N THR A 99 -4.85 6.21 7.68
CA THR A 99 -5.12 5.93 9.09
C THR A 99 -5.40 4.45 9.27
N GLY A 100 -5.15 3.96 10.48
CA GLY A 100 -5.42 2.58 10.82
C GLY A 100 -5.12 2.28 12.26
N ALA A 101 -5.45 1.06 12.65
CA ALA A 101 -5.23 0.52 13.97
C ALA A 101 -4.77 -0.93 13.87
N GLN A 102 -3.97 -1.33 14.84
CA GLN A 102 -3.65 -2.73 15.08
C GLN A 102 -3.91 -3.10 16.53
N ALA A 103 -4.27 -4.35 16.73
CA ALA A 103 -4.32 -5.00 18.02
C ALA A 103 -3.57 -6.33 17.94
N VAL A 104 -2.94 -6.72 19.04
CA VAL A 104 -2.25 -8.00 19.15
C VAL A 104 -2.59 -8.63 20.49
N GLU A 105 -2.69 -9.94 20.49
CA GLU A 105 -2.76 -10.76 21.70
C GLU A 105 -1.39 -11.40 21.91
N VAL A 106 -0.84 -11.28 23.11
CA VAL A 106 0.48 -11.81 23.45
C VAL A 106 0.43 -12.74 24.64
N GLU A 107 1.30 -13.73 24.64
CA GLU A 107 1.64 -14.55 25.80
C GLU A 107 3.06 -14.19 26.25
N VAL A 108 3.26 -14.06 27.56
CA VAL A 108 4.58 -13.81 28.14
C VAL A 108 4.93 -14.92 29.12
N ASP A 109 6.02 -15.61 28.86
CA ASP A 109 6.59 -16.57 29.80
C ASP A 109 7.28 -15.82 30.94
N VAL A 110 6.76 -15.98 32.15
CA VAL A 110 7.25 -15.28 33.36
C VAL A 110 8.57 -15.82 33.90
N GLU A 111 8.99 -17.02 33.47
CA GLU A 111 10.24 -17.65 33.86
C GLU A 111 11.38 -17.26 32.91
N THR A 112 11.09 -17.06 31.62
CA THR A 112 12.11 -16.78 30.59
C THR A 112 12.07 -15.36 30.02
N GLY A 113 10.94 -14.65 30.16
CA GLY A 113 10.70 -13.35 29.55
C GLY A 113 10.33 -13.42 28.06
N VAL A 114 10.19 -14.61 27.48
CA VAL A 114 9.81 -14.78 26.07
C VAL A 114 8.41 -14.22 25.83
N VAL A 115 8.28 -13.35 24.82
CA VAL A 115 7.01 -12.79 24.35
C VAL A 115 6.62 -13.46 23.04
N LYS A 116 5.44 -14.07 23.00
CA LYS A 116 4.88 -14.69 21.80
C LYS A 116 3.62 -13.94 21.37
N VAL A 117 3.52 -13.60 20.08
CA VAL A 117 2.29 -13.02 19.52
C VAL A 117 1.36 -14.15 19.07
N LEU A 118 0.19 -14.27 19.69
CA LEU A 118 -0.76 -15.35 19.45
C LEU A 118 -1.65 -15.04 18.24
N ARG A 119 -2.20 -13.81 18.21
CA ARG A 119 -3.17 -13.33 17.23
C ARG A 119 -2.94 -11.85 16.95
N GLY A 120 -3.30 -11.42 15.75
CA GLY A 120 -3.27 -10.02 15.34
C GLY A 120 -4.58 -9.58 14.70
N ALA A 121 -4.84 -8.28 14.75
CA ALA A 121 -5.86 -7.61 13.97
C ALA A 121 -5.26 -6.33 13.36
N ALA A 122 -5.58 -6.05 12.11
CA ALA A 122 -5.14 -4.89 11.37
C ALA A 122 -6.33 -4.27 10.62
N ALA A 123 -6.60 -2.99 10.87
CA ALA A 123 -7.64 -2.22 10.18
C ALA A 123 -7.00 -0.97 9.60
N PHE A 124 -7.13 -0.75 8.29
CA PHE A 124 -6.54 0.41 7.62
C PHE A 124 -7.47 1.00 6.58
N ASP A 125 -7.53 2.33 6.52
CA ASP A 125 -8.19 3.08 5.45
C ASP A 125 -7.30 3.13 4.22
N VAL A 126 -7.66 2.36 3.19
CA VAL A 126 -6.90 2.25 1.94
C VAL A 126 -7.48 3.11 0.82
N GLY A 127 -8.42 3.99 1.15
CA GLY A 127 -9.21 4.72 0.18
C GLY A 127 -10.16 3.82 -0.61
N LYS A 128 -9.65 3.25 -1.70
CA LYS A 128 -10.31 2.23 -2.50
C LYS A 128 -9.33 1.10 -2.77
N ALA A 129 -9.70 -0.11 -2.40
CA ALA A 129 -8.91 -1.29 -2.66
C ALA A 129 -9.00 -1.65 -4.16
N ILE A 130 -7.97 -1.28 -4.93
CA ILE A 130 -7.85 -1.69 -6.34
C ILE A 130 -7.82 -3.21 -6.48
N ASN A 131 -7.09 -3.88 -5.58
CA ASN A 131 -7.10 -5.34 -5.45
C ASN A 131 -7.23 -5.70 -3.96
N PRO A 132 -8.44 -6.04 -3.48
CA PRO A 132 -8.69 -6.35 -2.08
C PRO A 132 -7.82 -7.49 -1.54
N LEU A 133 -7.52 -8.49 -2.37
CA LEU A 133 -6.67 -9.62 -1.96
C LEU A 133 -5.24 -9.15 -1.69
N LEU A 134 -4.65 -8.36 -2.58
CA LEU A 134 -3.28 -7.84 -2.39
C LEU A 134 -3.20 -6.88 -1.19
N VAL A 135 -4.23 -6.06 -0.99
CA VAL A 135 -4.33 -5.18 0.20
C VAL A 135 -4.31 -6.01 1.48
N LYS A 136 -5.14 -7.04 1.57
CA LYS A 136 -5.16 -7.96 2.70
C LYS A 136 -3.78 -8.59 2.95
N ARG A 137 -3.10 -9.06 1.91
CA ARG A 137 -1.76 -9.67 2.03
C ARG A 137 -0.69 -8.67 2.47
N GLN A 138 -0.79 -7.41 2.04
CA GLN A 138 0.08 -6.34 2.53
C GLN A 138 -0.13 -6.06 4.02
N MET A 139 -1.39 -6.09 4.49
CA MET A 139 -1.69 -5.91 5.91
C MET A 139 -1.15 -7.06 6.77
N GLU A 140 -1.32 -8.30 6.33
CA GLU A 140 -0.77 -9.48 7.00
C GLU A 140 0.76 -9.46 7.01
N GLY A 141 1.38 -9.24 5.84
CA GLY A 141 2.82 -9.23 5.68
C GLY A 141 3.49 -8.10 6.47
N GLY A 142 2.90 -6.90 6.47
CA GLY A 142 3.42 -5.77 7.23
C GLY A 142 3.31 -5.98 8.74
N LEU A 143 2.24 -6.61 9.23
CA LEU A 143 2.16 -7.00 10.65
C LEU A 143 3.28 -7.97 11.01
N VAL A 144 3.46 -9.05 10.22
CA VAL A 144 4.51 -10.07 10.45
C VAL A 144 5.90 -9.45 10.38
N GLN A 145 6.18 -8.61 9.39
CA GLN A 145 7.45 -7.88 9.30
C GLN A 145 7.65 -6.95 10.50
N GLY A 146 6.58 -6.27 10.94
CA GLY A 146 6.59 -5.38 12.09
C GLY A 146 6.81 -6.08 13.44
N LEU A 147 6.76 -7.42 13.51
CA LEU A 147 7.12 -8.18 14.73
C LEU A 147 8.62 -8.11 15.02
N SER A 148 9.43 -8.04 13.96
CA SER A 148 10.88 -8.18 14.05
C SER A 148 11.49 -7.02 14.85
N SER A 149 11.12 -5.78 14.54
CA SER A 149 11.64 -4.58 15.26
C SER A 149 11.43 -4.61 16.78
N PRO A 150 10.23 -4.87 17.32
CA PRO A 150 10.01 -4.88 18.75
C PRO A 150 10.51 -6.14 19.46
N LEU A 151 10.73 -7.27 18.79
CA LEU A 151 11.02 -8.55 19.46
C LEU A 151 12.41 -9.12 19.17
N LEU A 152 12.97 -8.87 17.98
CA LEU A 152 14.09 -9.66 17.42
C LEU A 152 15.26 -8.81 16.96
N GLU A 153 15.00 -7.75 16.20
CA GLU A 153 16.02 -6.97 15.51
C GLU A 153 16.79 -6.05 16.46
N ASP A 154 18.11 -6.22 16.52
CA ASP A 154 19.03 -5.41 17.32
C ASP A 154 20.40 -5.38 16.63
N LEU A 155 20.73 -4.28 15.96
CA LEU A 155 22.02 -4.12 15.30
C LEU A 155 23.07 -3.67 16.31
N LYS A 156 24.10 -4.49 16.50
CA LYS A 156 25.13 -4.27 17.51
C LYS A 156 26.41 -3.79 16.87
N PHE A 157 27.10 -2.85 17.52
CA PHE A 157 28.37 -2.30 17.04
C PHE A 157 29.46 -2.41 18.10
N ASP A 158 30.69 -2.63 17.67
CA ASP A 158 31.87 -2.48 18.52
C ASP A 158 32.23 -0.98 18.70
N PRO A 159 33.14 -0.62 19.63
CA PRO A 159 33.57 0.76 19.82
C PRO A 159 34.23 1.43 18.60
N ALA A 160 34.62 0.64 17.58
CA ALA A 160 35.17 1.13 16.32
C ALA A 160 34.10 1.28 15.23
N GLY A 161 32.82 1.02 15.54
CA GLY A 161 31.69 1.15 14.61
C GLY A 161 31.49 -0.03 13.68
N ARG A 162 32.13 -1.18 13.93
CA ARG A 162 31.90 -2.39 13.13
C ARG A 162 30.68 -3.15 13.65
N ALA A 163 29.81 -3.57 12.73
CA ALA A 163 28.67 -4.41 13.07
C ALA A 163 29.15 -5.76 13.62
N LEU A 164 28.65 -6.13 14.80
CA LEU A 164 28.98 -7.37 15.50
C LEU A 164 28.13 -8.56 15.05
N ASN A 165 26.97 -8.29 14.46
CA ASN A 165 26.03 -9.30 13.97
C ASN A 165 25.55 -9.04 12.53
N PRO A 166 26.44 -8.97 11.53
CA PRO A 166 26.08 -8.62 10.15
C PRO A 166 25.45 -9.80 9.35
N SER A 167 25.05 -10.89 10.03
CA SER A 167 24.49 -12.09 9.41
C SER A 167 23.10 -12.38 9.95
N PHE A 168 22.25 -13.07 9.16
CA PHE A 168 20.91 -13.47 9.60
C PHE A 168 20.88 -14.54 10.70
N THR A 169 22.03 -15.12 11.06
CA THR A 169 22.14 -16.00 12.22
C THR A 169 22.03 -15.19 13.51
N ASP A 170 22.69 -14.03 13.57
CA ASP A 170 22.82 -13.21 14.77
C ASP A 170 21.96 -11.94 14.74
N TYR A 171 21.57 -11.47 13.54
CA TYR A 171 20.52 -10.48 13.33
C TYR A 171 19.21 -11.20 12.99
N LYS A 172 18.38 -11.39 14.01
CA LYS A 172 17.17 -12.20 13.88
C LYS A 172 16.04 -11.37 13.28
N ILE A 173 15.42 -11.92 12.25
CA ILE A 173 14.17 -11.44 11.67
C ILE A 173 13.06 -12.45 11.97
N ALA A 174 11.81 -12.01 11.93
CA ALA A 174 10.67 -12.90 12.10
C ALA A 174 10.68 -14.02 11.05
N THR A 175 10.44 -15.24 11.52
CA THR A 175 10.28 -16.44 10.71
C THR A 175 8.81 -16.80 10.60
N SER A 176 8.48 -17.84 9.83
CA SER A 176 7.11 -18.37 9.77
C SER A 176 6.61 -18.91 11.12
N LEU A 177 7.51 -19.26 12.05
CA LEU A 177 7.15 -19.73 13.38
C LEU A 177 6.82 -18.59 14.36
N ASP A 178 7.26 -17.37 14.05
CA ASP A 178 6.97 -16.16 14.84
C ASP A 178 5.64 -15.53 14.41
N ALA A 179 5.12 -15.91 13.23
CA ALA A 179 3.87 -15.38 12.72
C ALA A 179 2.68 -15.77 13.62
N PRO A 180 1.73 -14.85 13.89
CA PRO A 180 0.52 -15.16 14.64
C PRO A 180 -0.29 -16.25 13.93
N SER A 181 -0.97 -17.07 14.72
CA SER A 181 -1.84 -18.14 14.20
C SER A 181 -3.00 -17.63 13.33
N HIS A 182 -3.43 -16.39 13.58
CA HIS A 182 -4.47 -15.70 12.84
C HIS A 182 -4.20 -14.20 12.82
N ILE A 183 -4.39 -13.58 11.66
CA ILE A 183 -4.39 -12.12 11.48
C ILE A 183 -5.75 -11.73 10.86
N GLU A 184 -6.55 -11.02 11.64
CA GLU A 184 -7.79 -10.43 11.13
C GLU A 184 -7.48 -9.13 10.37
N THR A 185 -7.99 -8.98 9.15
CA THR A 185 -7.75 -7.79 8.33
C THR A 185 -9.06 -7.11 7.97
N VAL A 186 -9.20 -5.85 8.36
CA VAL A 186 -10.37 -5.01 8.03
C VAL A 186 -9.93 -3.93 7.05
N VAL A 187 -10.44 -4.02 5.82
CA VAL A 187 -10.22 -2.99 4.80
C VAL A 187 -11.29 -1.91 4.98
N VAL A 188 -10.85 -0.71 5.35
CA VAL A 188 -11.71 0.48 5.40
C VAL A 188 -11.55 1.24 4.09
N GLU A 189 -12.67 1.65 3.49
CA GLU A 189 -12.68 2.37 2.21
C GLU A 189 -13.31 3.75 2.36
N VAL A 190 -12.48 4.79 2.52
CA VAL A 190 -12.90 6.19 2.41
C VAL A 190 -12.18 6.83 1.21
N PRO A 191 -12.82 6.94 0.04
CA PRO A 191 -12.13 7.30 -1.20
C PRO A 191 -11.22 8.54 -1.09
N GLU A 192 -9.99 8.41 -1.57
CA GLU A 192 -9.06 9.52 -1.70
C GLU A 192 -9.37 10.34 -2.95
N LYS A 193 -9.66 11.63 -2.76
CA LYS A 193 -10.09 12.52 -3.84
C LYS A 193 -9.12 12.51 -5.02
N ASP A 194 -7.83 12.57 -4.72
CA ASP A 194 -6.77 12.66 -5.73
C ASP A 194 -6.16 11.29 -6.05
N GLY A 195 -6.72 10.20 -5.52
CA GLY A 195 -6.26 8.84 -5.74
C GLY A 195 -6.81 8.22 -7.02
N PRO A 196 -6.06 7.33 -7.70
CA PRO A 196 -6.58 6.62 -8.86
C PRO A 196 -7.76 5.76 -8.44
N PHE A 197 -8.95 6.03 -8.98
CA PHE A 197 -10.21 5.40 -8.55
C PHE A 197 -10.50 5.52 -7.04
N GLY A 198 -9.92 6.52 -6.36
CA GLY A 198 -10.08 6.69 -4.92
C GLY A 198 -9.05 5.97 -4.04
N ALA A 199 -8.02 5.33 -4.63
CA ALA A 199 -7.06 4.52 -3.87
C ALA A 199 -6.00 5.33 -3.10
N ARG A 200 -5.60 4.82 -1.91
CA ARG A 200 -4.44 5.29 -1.12
C ARG A 200 -3.35 4.22 -1.03
N GLY A 201 -2.14 4.65 -0.66
CA GLY A 201 -1.01 3.75 -0.42
C GLY A 201 -1.16 2.97 0.89
N ILE A 202 -0.87 1.66 0.86
CA ILE A 202 -0.92 0.77 2.04
C ILE A 202 0.37 -0.04 2.25
N GLY A 203 1.44 0.25 1.51
CA GLY A 203 2.67 -0.57 1.56
C GLY A 203 3.40 -0.53 2.91
N GLU A 204 3.54 0.65 3.51
CA GLU A 204 4.35 0.84 4.73
C GLU A 204 3.51 0.75 6.01
N HIS A 205 2.28 1.28 5.97
CA HIS A 205 1.45 1.49 7.17
C HIS A 205 1.23 0.24 8.04
N PRO A 206 1.05 -0.98 7.49
CA PRO A 206 0.78 -2.14 8.33
C PRO A 206 1.91 -2.61 9.22
N MET A 207 3.15 -2.13 9.05
CA MET A 207 4.24 -2.45 10.00
C MET A 207 4.37 -1.42 11.13
N VAL A 208 3.89 -0.19 10.92
CA VAL A 208 4.14 0.96 11.80
C VAL A 208 3.57 0.75 13.22
N PRO A 209 2.29 0.34 13.40
CA PRO A 209 1.72 0.26 14.75
C PRO A 209 2.11 -1.03 15.50
N THR A 210 2.76 -2.01 14.85
CA THR A 210 3.03 -3.33 15.44
C THR A 210 3.84 -3.24 16.73
N ALA A 211 4.91 -2.43 16.75
CA ALA A 211 5.76 -2.27 17.92
C ALA A 211 5.01 -1.68 19.13
N ALA A 212 4.17 -0.67 18.89
CA ALA A 212 3.35 -0.06 19.93
C ALA A 212 2.26 -1.02 20.43
N ALA A 213 1.63 -1.77 19.53
CA ALA A 213 0.62 -2.77 19.87
C ALA A 213 1.21 -3.85 20.80
N ILE A 214 2.38 -4.40 20.45
CA ILE A 214 3.07 -5.41 21.27
C ILE A 214 3.49 -4.82 22.62
N ALA A 215 4.11 -3.63 22.64
CA ALA A 215 4.53 -3.01 23.91
C ALA A 215 3.35 -2.70 24.84
N ASN A 216 2.19 -2.33 24.28
CA ASN A 216 0.96 -2.15 25.05
C ASN A 216 0.39 -3.49 25.57
N ALA A 217 0.40 -4.54 24.75
CA ALA A 217 -0.07 -5.87 25.16
C ALA A 217 0.84 -6.49 26.25
N VAL A 218 2.16 -6.30 26.17
CA VAL A 218 3.09 -6.70 27.24
C VAL A 218 2.86 -5.90 28.51
N TYR A 219 2.57 -4.60 28.40
CA TYR A 219 2.20 -3.77 29.55
C TYR A 219 0.90 -4.26 30.20
N ASP A 220 -0.11 -4.62 29.41
CA ASP A 220 -1.36 -5.20 29.90
C ASP A 220 -1.12 -6.53 30.64
N ALA A 221 -0.30 -7.42 30.05
CA ALA A 221 0.00 -8.73 30.63
C ALA A 221 0.82 -8.67 31.94
N LEU A 222 1.80 -7.76 32.04
CA LEU A 222 2.75 -7.73 33.16
C LEU A 222 2.58 -6.54 34.10
N GLY A 223 1.86 -5.50 33.68
CA GLY A 223 1.84 -4.18 34.32
C GLY A 223 3.22 -3.52 34.36
N ILE A 224 4.10 -3.77 33.38
CA ILE A 224 5.46 -3.22 33.29
C ILE A 224 5.62 -2.45 31.98
N ARG A 225 6.02 -1.17 32.07
CA ARG A 225 6.21 -0.33 30.88
C ARG A 225 7.67 -0.33 30.45
N LEU A 226 8.01 -1.23 29.52
CA LEU A 226 9.30 -1.23 28.82
C LEU A 226 9.34 -0.08 27.80
N ARG A 227 10.40 0.74 27.85
CA ARG A 227 10.59 1.91 26.96
C ARG A 227 11.76 1.75 25.99
N LYS A 228 12.40 0.58 25.99
CA LYS A 228 13.52 0.26 25.12
C LYS A 228 13.17 -0.99 24.33
N LEU A 229 13.28 -0.89 23.01
CA LEU A 229 13.22 -2.03 22.10
C LEU A 229 14.64 -2.57 21.85
N PRO A 230 14.76 -3.86 21.51
CA PRO A 230 13.69 -4.85 21.49
C PRO A 230 13.27 -5.29 22.90
N LEU A 231 12.03 -5.77 23.02
CA LEU A 231 11.48 -6.52 24.15
C LEU A 231 12.04 -7.95 24.16
N SER A 232 13.37 -8.07 24.13
CA SER A 232 14.06 -9.36 24.15
C SER A 232 13.74 -10.11 25.45
N PRO A 233 13.82 -11.46 25.46
CA PRO A 233 13.56 -12.24 26.67
C PRO A 233 14.38 -11.77 27.87
N GLU A 234 15.66 -11.43 27.65
CA GLU A 234 16.54 -10.88 28.68
C GLU A 234 16.02 -9.54 29.25
N ASN A 235 15.62 -8.61 28.38
CA ASN A 235 15.14 -7.30 28.80
C ASN A 235 13.81 -7.41 29.58
N VAL A 236 12.90 -8.25 29.10
CA VAL A 236 11.59 -8.50 29.74
C VAL A 236 11.81 -9.19 31.10
N PHE A 237 12.66 -10.21 31.15
CA PHE A 237 12.98 -10.93 32.39
C PHE A 237 13.60 -10.01 33.45
N LYS A 238 14.59 -9.19 33.07
CA LYS A 238 15.20 -8.20 33.98
C LYS A 238 14.16 -7.25 34.55
N ALA A 239 13.30 -6.69 33.69
CA ALA A 239 12.19 -5.83 34.11
C ALA A 239 11.23 -6.53 35.11
N MET A 240 10.92 -7.81 34.88
CA MET A 240 10.11 -8.61 35.81
C MET A 240 10.80 -8.90 37.14
N ARG A 241 12.14 -8.93 37.19
CA ARG A 241 12.90 -9.04 38.45
C ARG A 241 12.91 -7.73 39.21
N GLU A 242 13.18 -6.63 38.53
CA GLU A 242 13.19 -5.28 39.13
C GLU A 242 11.84 -4.90 39.73
N LYS A 243 10.70 -5.31 39.15
CA LYS A 243 9.38 -5.04 39.74
C LYS A 243 9.07 -5.87 41.00
N ARG A 244 9.71 -7.03 41.17
CA ARG A 244 9.44 -7.94 42.31
C ARG A 244 10.35 -7.71 43.52
N GLY A 245 11.39 -6.87 43.40
CA GLY A 245 12.33 -6.50 44.45
C GLY A 245 12.43 -4.98 44.61
#